data_AF-A0A316MG87-F1
#
_entry.id   AF-A0A316MG87-F1
#
_cell.length_a   1.000
_cell.length_b   1.000
_cell.length_c   1.000
_cell.angle_alpha   90.00
_cell.angle_beta   90.00
_cell.angle_gamma   90.00
#
_symmetry.space_group_name_H-M   'P 1'
#
loop_
_entity.id
_entity.type
_entity.pdbx_description
1 polymer ?
#
loop_
_entity_poly.entity_id
_entity_poly.type
_entity_poly.pdbx_seq_one_letter_code
_entity_poly.pdbx_strand_id
1 'polypeptide(L)' 'MNERREQMGERQELLIRRQNIEAEVCSHRDSIRAALSPVEDAVEIKGEYVMHLAIALNELLIELKGVNRKIATLEEMLGL' A
#
# COMPACT_ATOMS: atom_id res chain seq x y z
N MET A 1 -17.92 -26.21 -11.35
CA MET A 1 -17.84 -24.94 -12.12
C MET A 1 -17.86 -23.68 -11.22
N ASN A 2 -17.61 -23.75 -9.90
CA ASN A 2 -17.67 -22.57 -9.01
C ASN A 2 -16.28 -21.92 -8.77
N GLU A 3 -15.24 -22.74 -8.70
CA GLU A 3 -13.89 -22.35 -8.29
C GLU A 3 -13.26 -21.25 -9.16
N ARG A 4 -13.36 -21.36 -10.49
CA ARG A 4 -12.85 -20.30 -11.40
C ARG A 4 -13.54 -18.96 -11.19
N ARG A 5 -14.86 -18.96 -10.93
CA ARG A 5 -15.64 -17.74 -10.68
C ARG A 5 -15.28 -17.13 -9.33
N GLU A 6 -15.09 -17.96 -8.31
CA GLU A 6 -14.64 -17.55 -6.99
C GLU A 6 -13.23 -16.93 -7.05
N GLN A 7 -12.28 -17.58 -7.73
CA GLN A 7 -10.92 -17.08 -7.94
C GLN A 7 -10.90 -15.74 -8.70
N MET A 8 -11.77 -15.58 -9.71
CA MET A 8 -11.93 -14.29 -10.39
C MET A 8 -12.48 -13.19 -9.47
N GLY A 9 -13.43 -13.54 -8.59
CA GLY A 9 -13.97 -12.62 -7.58
C GLY A 9 -12.90 -12.17 -6.59
N GLU A 10 -12.16 -13.11 -6.02
CA GLU A 10 -11.05 -12.84 -5.10
C GLU A 10 -9.98 -11.96 -5.76
N ARG A 11 -9.62 -12.25 -7.02
CA ARG A 11 -8.68 -11.41 -7.77
C ARG A 11 -9.17 -9.97 -7.89
N GLN A 12 -10.46 -9.77 -8.18
CA GLN A 12 -11.03 -8.43 -8.31
C GLN A 12 -11.00 -7.67 -6.96
N GLU A 13 -11.30 -8.34 -5.86
CA GLU A 13 -11.20 -7.75 -4.51
C GLU A 13 -9.77 -7.36 -4.17
N LEU A 14 -8.80 -8.22 -4.48
CA LEU A 14 -7.38 -7.94 -4.26
C LEU A 14 -6.87 -6.78 -5.13
N LEU A 15 -7.35 -6.64 -6.37
CA LEU A 15 -7.01 -5.50 -7.23
C LEU A 15 -7.54 -4.18 -6.66
N ILE A 16 -8.77 -4.17 -6.15
CA ILE A 16 -9.35 -3.00 -5.47
C ILE A 16 -8.52 -2.68 -4.22
N ARG A 17 -8.18 -3.69 -3.41
CA ARG A 17 -7.35 -3.47 -2.22
C ARG A 17 -5.96 -2.94 -2.58
N ARG A 18 -5.33 -3.47 -3.63
CA ARG A 18 -4.05 -2.98 -4.15
C ARG A 18 -4.12 -1.49 -4.48
N GLN A 19 -5.13 -1.08 -5.25
CA GLN A 19 -5.33 0.30 -5.65
C GLN A 19 -5.47 1.23 -4.43
N ASN A 20 -6.23 0.81 -3.42
CA ASN A 20 -6.41 1.59 -2.20
C ASN A 20 -5.08 1.72 -1.42
N ILE A 21 -4.35 0.62 -1.23
CA ILE A 21 -3.04 0.66 -0.55
C ILE A 21 -2.05 1.56 -1.31
N GLU A 22 -2.02 1.50 -2.64
CA GLU A 22 -1.15 2.37 -3.45
C GLU A 22 -1.47 3.86 -3.24
N ALA A 23 -2.75 4.21 -3.14
CA ALA A 23 -3.19 5.56 -2.82
C ALA A 23 -2.76 5.99 -1.40
N GLU A 24 -2.94 5.10 -0.41
CA GLU A 24 -2.52 5.34 0.98
C GLU A 24 -0.99 5.51 1.09
N VAL A 25 -0.20 4.68 0.42
CA VAL A 25 1.27 4.78 0.33
C VAL A 25 1.69 6.14 -0.24
N CYS A 26 1.05 6.59 -1.32
CA CYS A 26 1.36 7.90 -1.90
C CYS A 26 1.02 9.04 -0.93
N SER A 27 -0.13 8.95 -0.28
CA SER A 27 -0.56 9.93 0.73
C SER A 27 0.43 10.04 1.88
N HIS A 28 0.87 8.91 2.46
CA HIS A 28 1.85 8.91 3.55
C HIS A 28 3.21 9.42 3.11
N ARG A 29 3.71 8.99 1.95
CA ARG A 29 4.96 9.49 1.37
C ARG A 29 4.93 11.01 1.22
N ASP A 30 3.84 11.55 0.68
CA ASP A 30 3.73 12.99 0.41
C ASP A 30 3.56 13.78 1.71
N SER A 31 2.89 13.21 2.71
CA SER A 31 2.79 13.78 4.06
C SER A 31 4.14 13.79 4.79
N ILE A 32 4.95 12.73 4.68
CA ILE A 32 6.31 12.68 5.22
C ILE A 32 7.19 13.74 4.55
N ARG A 33 7.12 13.89 3.22
CA ARG A 33 7.87 14.93 2.51
C ARG A 33 7.47 16.33 2.95
N ALA A 34 6.19 16.58 3.15
CA ALA A 34 5.71 17.86 3.65
C ALA A 34 6.22 18.15 5.07
N ALA A 35 6.23 17.13 5.94
CA ALA A 35 6.72 17.23 7.31
C ALA A 35 8.26 17.33 7.43
N LEU A 36 8.98 16.99 6.35
CA LEU A 36 10.44 17.09 6.23
C LEU A 36 10.81 18.09 5.12
N SER A 37 10.17 19.25 5.13
CA SER A 37 10.40 20.29 4.13
C SER A 37 11.85 20.80 4.20
N PRO A 38 12.58 20.89 3.07
CA PRO A 38 13.99 21.29 3.06
C PRO A 38 14.20 22.79 3.37
N VAL A 39 13.13 23.58 3.42
CA VAL A 39 13.17 25.02 3.68
C VAL A 39 12.74 25.39 5.11
N GLU A 40 12.25 24.43 5.88
CA GLU A 40 11.76 24.63 7.24
C GLU A 40 12.91 24.52 8.25
N ASP A 41 12.84 25.26 9.37
CA ASP A 41 13.83 25.18 10.43
C ASP A 41 13.77 23.78 11.09
N ALA A 42 14.94 23.24 11.44
CA ALA A 42 15.05 21.95 12.09
C ALA A 42 14.24 21.86 13.41
N VAL A 43 14.06 22.99 14.12
CA VAL A 43 13.29 23.04 15.37
C VAL A 43 11.79 22.81 15.16
N GLU A 44 11.27 23.07 13.96
CA GLU A 44 9.85 22.91 13.62
C GLU A 44 9.51 21.48 13.16
N ILE A 45 10.53 20.62 12.97
CA ILE A 45 10.32 19.23 12.54
C ILE A 45 9.52 18.46 13.58
N LYS A 46 8.34 17.99 13.18
CA LYS A 46 7.46 17.15 14.00
C LYS A 46 7.90 15.69 13.96
N GLY A 47 8.99 15.37 14.67
CA GLY A 47 9.62 14.04 14.66
C GLY A 47 8.66 12.88 14.98
N GLU A 48 7.78 13.05 15.98
CA GLU A 48 6.77 12.03 16.33
C GLU A 48 5.77 11.76 15.19
N TYR A 49 5.35 12.82 14.49
CA TYR A 49 4.44 12.70 13.36
C TYR A 49 5.10 11.98 12.19
N VAL A 50 6.36 12.31 11.89
CA VAL A 50 7.16 11.63 10.86
C VAL A 50 7.33 10.15 11.21
N MET A 51 7.67 9.83 12.47
CA MET A 51 7.80 8.44 12.93
C MET A 51 6.48 7.67 12.77
N HIS A 52 5.36 8.26 13.18
CA HIS A 52 4.05 7.63 13.05
C HIS A 52 3.71 7.32 11.58
N LEU A 53 3.89 8.30 10.68
CA LEU A 53 3.68 8.09 9.24
C LEU A 53 4.63 7.06 8.65
N ALA A 54 5.88 7.01 9.09
CA ALA A 54 6.87 6.05 8.59
C ALA A 54 6.52 4.61 8.99
N ILE A 55 6.01 4.39 10.21
CA ILE A 55 5.51 3.09 10.66
C ILE A 55 4.31 2.66 9.82
N ALA A 56 3.30 3.53 9.68
CA ALA A 56 2.12 3.24 8.88
C ALA A 56 2.47 2.97 7.40
N LEU A 57 3.41 3.74 6.82
CA LEU A 57 3.92 3.51 5.47
C LEU A 57 4.57 2.12 5.35
N ASN A 58 5.37 1.70 6.32
CA ASN A 58 6.02 0.39 6.29
C ASN A 58 4.99 -0.76 6.36
N GLU A 59 3.95 -0.63 7.18
CA GLU A 59 2.85 -1.60 7.26
C GLU A 59 2.13 -1.73 5.91
N LEU A 60 1.80 -0.61 5.27
CA LEU A 60 1.19 -0.58 3.94
C LEU A 60 2.08 -1.23 2.87
N LEU A 61 3.39 -1.02 2.91
CA LEU A 61 4.33 -1.64 1.96
C LEU A 61 4.41 -3.17 2.15
N ILE A 62 4.37 -3.64 3.39
CA ILE A 62 4.31 -5.08 3.70
C ILE A 62 3.00 -5.67 3.16
N GLU A 63 1.88 -4.99 3.41
CA GLU A 63 0.58 -5.42 2.91
C GLU A 63 0.54 -5.46 1.38
N LEU A 64 1.01 -4.39 0.71
CA LEU A 64 1.05 -4.30 -0.75
C LEU A 64 1.85 -5.45 -1.36
N LYS A 65 2.99 -5.78 -0.76
CA LYS A 65 3.81 -6.94 -1.18
C LYS A 65 3.04 -8.25 -1.01
N GLY A 66 2.27 -8.40 0.07
CA GLY A 66 1.40 -9.56 0.29
C GLY A 66 0.27 -9.66 -0.74
N VAL A 67 -0.43 -8.56 -1.01
CA VAL A 67 -1.50 -8.48 -2.01
C VAL A 67 -0.98 -8.81 -3.41
N ASN A 68 0.15 -8.22 -3.82
CA ASN A 68 0.77 -8.50 -5.12
C ASN A 68 1.12 -9.98 -5.31
N ARG A 69 1.62 -10.65 -4.26
CA ARG A 69 1.90 -12.09 -4.30
C ARG A 69 0.62 -12.91 -4.48
N LYS A 70 -0.45 -12.58 -3.76
CA LYS A 70 -1.74 -13.28 -3.88
C LYS A 70 -2.35 -13.13 -5.26
N ILE A 71 -2.30 -11.91 -5.82
CA ILE A 71 -2.75 -11.65 -7.19
C ILE A 71 -1.98 -12.52 -8.18
N ALA A 72 -0.64 -12.53 -8.10
CA ALA A 72 0.18 -13.34 -9.00
C ALA A 72 -0.16 -14.83 -8.92
N THR A 73 -0.33 -15.38 -7.72
CA THR A 73 -0.76 -16.78 -7.53
C THR A 73 -2.14 -17.05 -8.16
N LEU A 74 -3.11 -16.15 -8.00
CA LEU A 74 -4.43 -16.31 -8.62
C LEU A 74 -4.37 -16.20 -10.14
N GLU A 75 -3.53 -15.31 -10.67
CA GLU A 75 -3.32 -15.17 -12.12
C GLU A 75 -2.70 -16.44 -12.72
N GLU A 76 -1.70 -17.02 -12.06
CA GLU A 76 -1.12 -18.32 -12.44
C GLU A 76 -2.19 -19.44 -12.43
N MET A 77 -3.04 -19.51 -11.40
CA MET A 77 -4.12 -20.51 -11.32
C MET A 77 -5.20 -20.32 -12.40
N LEU A 78 -5.48 -19.07 -12.79
CA LEU A 78 -6.47 -18.72 -13.80
C LEU A 78 -5.93 -18.82 -15.24
N GLY A 79 -4.60 -18.92 -15.40
CA GLY A 79 -3.90 -18.90 -16.68
C GLY A 79 -3.91 -17.52 -17.35
N LEU A 80 -3.74 -16.46 -16.55
CA LEU A 80 -3.68 -15.05 -16.99
C LEU A 80 -2.25 -14.51 -17.05
#